data_AF-A0A5R9DU40-F1
#
_entry.id   AF-A0A5R9DU40-F1
#
_cell.length_a   1.000
_cell.length_b   1.000
_cell.length_c   1.000
_cell.angle_alpha   90.00
_cell.angle_beta   90.00
_cell.angle_gamma   90.00
#
_symmetry.space_group_name_H-M   'P 1'
#
loop_
_entity.id
_entity.type
_entity.pdbx_description
1 polymer ?
#
loop_
_entity_poly.entity_id
_entity_poly.type
_entity_poly.pdbx_seq_one_letter_code
_entity_poly.pdbx_strand_id
1 'polypeptide(L)'
;MPDSPPPSADTSGPDRQVTWSVSVYRRSGPEELHEYTTHRLASLASAREHMSLARERPWVSRIALTAHIREVTRRAITGQELLAPGRRLPAPEPRPEGRVAARFYEIEGGGPGGMLSADEARWHLDLLHHLAHAAGHAARGEHMGATLWEVTIVDIARPIDEEDLPQPS
;
A
#
# COMPACT_ATOMS: atom_id res chain seq x y z
N MET A 1 43.29 1.06 7.28
CA MET A 1 42.02 1.66 6.85
C MET A 1 41.09 0.50 6.50
N PRO A 2 40.11 0.13 7.33
CA PRO A 2 39.14 -0.87 6.91
C PRO A 2 38.12 -0.20 5.99
N ASP A 3 37.94 -0.77 4.80
CA ASP A 3 36.83 -0.50 3.89
C ASP A 3 35.52 -0.74 4.65
N SER A 4 34.71 0.32 4.80
CA SER A 4 33.33 0.17 5.22
C SER A 4 32.57 -0.52 4.09
N PRO A 5 31.85 -1.63 4.34
CA PRO A 5 30.95 -2.19 3.34
C PRO A 5 29.87 -1.17 2.99
N PRO A 6 29.37 -1.14 1.73
CA PRO A 6 28.26 -0.28 1.37
C PRO A 6 27.03 -0.60 2.26
N PRO A 7 26.21 0.40 2.61
CA PRO A 7 25.00 0.15 3.38
C PRO A 7 24.15 -0.86 2.63
N SER A 8 23.92 -2.01 3.27
CA SER A 8 23.00 -3.04 2.82
C SER A 8 21.73 -2.36 2.35
N ALA A 9 21.36 -2.56 1.09
CA ALA A 9 20.06 -2.18 0.59
C ALA A 9 19.04 -2.83 1.53
N ASP A 10 18.39 -2.00 2.34
CA ASP A 10 17.37 -2.42 3.29
C ASP A 10 16.23 -3.02 2.46
N THR A 11 16.25 -4.34 2.31
CA THR A 11 15.09 -5.14 1.94
C THR A 11 14.13 -5.15 3.12
N SER A 12 13.60 -3.98 3.46
CA SER A 12 12.35 -3.90 4.21
C SER A 12 11.29 -4.55 3.32
N GLY A 13 10.76 -5.69 3.77
CA GLY A 13 9.63 -6.33 3.10
C GLY A 13 8.48 -5.33 2.89
N PRO A 14 7.52 -5.64 2.01
CA PRO A 14 6.41 -4.73 1.75
C PRO A 14 5.75 -4.33 3.07
N ASP A 15 5.58 -3.02 3.28
CA ASP A 15 4.78 -2.53 4.39
C ASP A 15 3.35 -3.00 4.16
N ARG A 16 2.89 -3.90 5.03
CA ARG A 16 1.67 -4.68 4.85
C ARG A 16 0.67 -4.29 5.91
N GLN A 17 -0.37 -3.59 5.49
CA GLN A 17 -1.52 -3.27 6.32
C GLN A 17 -2.66 -4.26 6.03
N VAL A 18 -3.29 -4.78 7.08
CA VAL A 18 -4.48 -5.62 6.94
C VAL A 18 -5.65 -4.95 7.64
N THR A 19 -6.77 -4.82 6.94
CA THR A 19 -8.06 -4.42 7.50
C THR A 19 -9.11 -5.46 7.12
N TRP A 20 -10.25 -5.45 7.80
CA TRP A 20 -11.27 -6.48 7.65
C TRP A 20 -12.62 -5.88 7.31
N SER A 21 -13.45 -6.65 6.61
CA SER A 21 -14.87 -6.36 6.49
C SER A 21 -15.71 -7.59 6.81
N VAL A 22 -16.83 -7.36 7.49
CA VAL A 22 -17.81 -8.39 7.83
C VAL A 22 -19.09 -8.06 7.07
N SER A 23 -19.51 -8.95 6.17
CA SER A 23 -20.77 -8.84 5.44
C SER A 23 -21.78 -9.83 6.00
N VAL A 24 -22.98 -9.35 6.27
CA VAL A 24 -24.05 -10.15 6.88
C VAL A 24 -25.18 -10.34 5.90
N TYR A 25 -25.71 -11.55 5.87
CA TYR A 25 -26.77 -11.95 4.96
C TYR A 25 -27.94 -12.54 5.74
N ARG A 26 -29.15 -12.37 5.20
CA ARG A 26 -30.36 -13.02 5.68
C ARG A 26 -30.95 -13.92 4.62
N ARG A 27 -31.70 -14.93 5.06
CA ARG A 27 -32.48 -15.78 4.15
C ARG A 27 -33.85 -15.17 3.90
N SER A 28 -34.24 -15.10 2.63
CA SER A 28 -35.59 -14.71 2.19
C SER A 28 -36.09 -15.75 1.19
N GLY A 29 -36.84 -16.74 1.69
CA GLY A 29 -37.24 -17.90 0.89
C GLY A 29 -36.03 -18.72 0.42
N PRO A 30 -35.89 -18.99 -0.90
CA PRO A 30 -34.72 -19.69 -1.45
C PRO A 30 -33.50 -18.77 -1.63
N GLU A 31 -33.68 -17.46 -1.53
CA GLU A 31 -32.61 -16.49 -1.78
C GLU A 31 -31.92 -16.10 -0.48
N GLU A 32 -30.66 -15.71 -0.63
CA GLU A 32 -29.89 -15.08 0.42
C GLU A 32 -29.58 -13.65 0.03
N LEU A 33 -30.02 -12.71 0.87
CA LEU A 33 -29.92 -11.28 0.62
C LEU A 33 -28.82 -10.68 1.48
N HIS A 34 -28.00 -9.83 0.86
CA HIS A 34 -27.02 -9.00 1.57
C HIS A 34 -27.76 -7.93 2.37
N GLU A 35 -27.48 -7.88 3.68
CA GLU A 35 -28.12 -6.91 4.58
C GLU A 35 -27.22 -5.70 4.83
N TYR A 36 -25.98 -5.95 5.23
CA TYR A 36 -25.01 -4.88 5.45
C TYR A 36 -23.57 -5.40 5.41
N THR A 37 -22.64 -4.46 5.25
CA THR A 37 -21.20 -4.69 5.42
C THR A 37 -20.62 -3.67 6.38
N THR A 38 -19.91 -4.16 7.40
CA THR A 38 -19.02 -3.32 8.20
C THR A 38 -17.66 -3.29 7.54
N HIS A 39 -17.15 -2.10 7.21
CA HIS A 39 -15.87 -1.92 6.54
C HIS A 39 -14.76 -1.47 7.50
N ARG A 40 -13.50 -1.64 7.07
CA ARG A 40 -12.29 -1.04 7.67
C ARG A 40 -12.09 -1.38 9.15
N LEU A 41 -12.41 -2.60 9.56
CA LEU A 41 -12.09 -3.09 10.89
C LEU A 41 -10.57 -3.28 10.98
N ALA A 42 -9.91 -2.52 11.86
CA ALA A 42 -8.45 -2.45 11.92
C ALA A 42 -7.81 -3.73 12.50
N SER A 43 -8.59 -4.58 13.15
CA SER A 43 -8.08 -5.80 13.78
C SER A 43 -9.00 -7.00 13.53
N LEU A 44 -8.42 -8.20 13.58
CA LEU A 44 -9.18 -9.44 13.53
C LEU A 44 -10.08 -9.61 14.76
N ALA A 45 -9.66 -9.11 15.93
CA ALA A 45 -10.49 -9.15 17.14
C ALA A 45 -11.80 -8.37 16.96
N SER A 46 -11.74 -7.17 16.38
CA SER A 46 -12.92 -6.38 16.05
C SER A 46 -13.81 -7.06 15.00
N ALA A 47 -13.20 -7.73 14.01
CA ALA A 47 -13.95 -8.53 13.05
C ALA A 47 -14.71 -9.68 13.73
N ARG A 48 -14.06 -10.41 14.64
CA ARG A 48 -14.68 -11.48 15.42
C ARG A 48 -15.83 -10.99 16.29
N GLU A 49 -15.64 -9.86 16.97
CA GLU A 49 -16.69 -9.24 17.77
C GLU A 49 -17.92 -8.92 16.92
N HIS A 50 -17.72 -8.27 15.76
CA HIS A 50 -18.80 -8.00 14.81
C HIS A 50 -19.49 -9.27 14.29
N MET A 51 -18.72 -10.34 14.03
CA MET A 51 -19.29 -11.63 13.65
C MET A 51 -20.13 -12.23 14.78
N SER A 52 -19.65 -12.20 16.03
CA SER A 52 -20.38 -12.69 17.20
C SER A 52 -21.71 -11.94 17.37
N LEU A 53 -21.68 -10.61 17.33
CA LEU A 53 -22.87 -9.77 17.46
C LEU A 53 -23.86 -10.00 16.30
N ALA A 54 -23.36 -10.29 15.10
CA ALA A 54 -24.24 -10.64 13.98
C ALA A 54 -24.93 -12.00 14.20
N ARG A 55 -24.25 -12.99 14.80
CA ARG A 55 -24.83 -14.33 15.07
C ARG A 55 -25.97 -14.33 16.07
N GLU A 56 -25.98 -13.39 17.00
CA GLU A 56 -27.07 -13.25 17.98
C GLU A 56 -28.41 -12.88 17.32
N ARG A 57 -28.39 -12.46 16.04
CA ARG A 57 -29.58 -12.04 15.31
C ARG A 57 -30.26 -13.26 14.66
N PRO A 58 -31.52 -13.55 15.00
CA PRO A 58 -32.20 -14.78 14.56
C PRO A 58 -32.47 -14.85 13.05
N TRP A 59 -32.36 -13.72 12.34
CA TRP A 59 -32.58 -13.65 10.90
C TRP A 59 -31.30 -13.83 10.06
N VAL A 60 -30.12 -13.88 10.70
CA VAL A 60 -28.85 -14.04 9.98
C VAL A 60 -28.72 -15.47 9.46
N SER A 61 -28.46 -15.60 8.16
CA SER A 61 -28.26 -16.89 7.50
C SER A 61 -26.80 -17.19 7.21
N ARG A 62 -26.01 -16.16 6.90
CA ARG A 62 -24.57 -16.27 6.64
C ARG A 62 -23.85 -14.99 7.03
N ILE A 63 -22.59 -15.15 7.41
CA ILE A 63 -21.65 -14.07 7.63
C ILE A 63 -20.43 -14.36 6.75
N ALA A 64 -20.01 -13.38 5.95
CA ALA A 64 -18.79 -13.47 5.14
C ALA A 64 -17.74 -12.53 5.69
N LEU A 65 -16.53 -13.04 5.85
CA LEU A 65 -15.37 -12.26 6.25
C LEU A 65 -14.47 -12.02 5.04
N THR A 66 -13.92 -10.81 4.94
CA THR A 66 -12.94 -10.46 3.90
C THR A 66 -11.79 -9.71 4.52
N ALA A 67 -10.58 -10.19 4.27
CA ALA A 67 -9.34 -9.47 4.57
C ALA A 67 -8.98 -8.55 3.40
N HIS A 68 -8.82 -7.28 3.70
CA HIS A 68 -8.33 -6.25 2.79
C HIS A 68 -6.86 -5.98 3.14
N ILE A 69 -5.97 -6.50 2.31
CA ILE A 69 -4.52 -6.40 2.49
C ILE A 69 -4.01 -5.31 1.55
N ARG A 70 -3.34 -4.31 2.10
CA ARG A 70 -2.63 -3.27 1.35
C ARG A 70 -1.14 -3.50 1.52
N GLU A 71 -0.46 -3.77 0.41
CA GLU A 71 0.99 -3.95 0.36
C GLU A 71 1.63 -2.73 -0.31
N VAL A 72 2.57 -2.09 0.37
CA VAL A 72 3.34 -0.97 -0.17
C VAL A 72 4.79 -1.41 -0.33
N THR A 73 5.26 -1.49 -1.56
CA THR A 73 6.66 -1.73 -1.89
C THR A 73 7.32 -0.42 -2.31
N ARG A 74 8.48 -0.12 -1.73
CA ARG A 74 9.30 1.03 -2.10
C ARG A 74 10.63 0.51 -2.66
N ARG A 75 10.99 0.97 -3.85
CA ARG A 75 12.27 0.67 -4.48
C ARG A 75 13.04 1.97 -4.65
N ALA A 76 14.21 2.08 -4.02
CA ALA A 76 15.09 3.20 -4.26
C ALA A 76 15.54 3.18 -5.72
N ILE A 77 15.45 4.32 -6.39
CA ILE A 77 15.86 4.51 -7.78
C ILE A 77 16.69 5.78 -7.90
N THR A 78 17.55 5.82 -8.90
CA THR A 78 18.30 7.02 -9.26
C THR A 78 17.54 7.84 -10.31
N GLY A 79 17.92 9.11 -10.49
CA GLY A 79 17.37 9.95 -11.57
C GLY A 79 17.62 9.35 -12.97
N GLN A 80 18.65 8.51 -13.14
CA GLN A 80 18.94 7.81 -14.40
C GLN A 80 17.96 6.68 -14.69
N GLU A 81 17.32 6.12 -13.66
CA GLU A 81 16.33 5.05 -13.77
C GLU A 81 14.90 5.57 -14.00
N LEU A 82 14.70 6.89 -13.99
CA LEU A 82 13.43 7.50 -14.36
C LEU A 82 13.08 7.19 -15.81
N LEU A 83 11.82 6.82 -16.05
CA LEU A 83 11.34 6.52 -17.40
C LEU A 83 11.58 7.70 -18.35
N ALA A 84 11.86 7.42 -19.62
CA ALA A 84 12.10 8.45 -20.62
C ALA A 84 11.00 9.53 -20.65
N PRO A 85 11.32 10.78 -21.04
CA PRO A 85 10.35 11.87 -21.07
C PRO A 85 9.04 11.51 -21.77
N GLY A 86 7.92 11.95 -21.21
CA GLY A 86 6.57 11.63 -21.71
C GLY A 86 6.08 10.20 -21.42
N ARG A 87 6.89 9.34 -20.77
CA ARG A 87 6.44 8.01 -20.32
C ARG A 87 5.83 8.08 -18.93
N ARG A 88 4.64 7.50 -18.80
CA ARG A 88 4.01 7.22 -17.51
C ARG A 88 4.49 5.88 -16.98
N LEU A 89 4.45 5.73 -15.66
CA LEU A 89 4.62 4.42 -15.04
C LEU A 89 3.58 3.46 -15.63
N PRO A 90 4.01 2.27 -16.10
CA PRO A 90 3.07 1.30 -16.63
C PRO A 90 2.09 0.93 -15.53
N ALA A 91 0.82 0.74 -15.91
CA ALA A 91 -0.15 0.11 -15.03
C ALA A 91 0.44 -1.26 -14.63
N PRO A 92 0.70 -1.48 -13.35
CA PRO A 92 1.30 -2.74 -12.90
C PRO A 92 0.38 -3.93 -13.24
N GLU A 93 1.01 -5.08 -13.54
CA GLU A 93 0.28 -6.26 -14.00
C GLU A 93 -0.73 -6.74 -12.94
N PRO A 94 -1.94 -7.15 -13.36
CA PRO A 94 -2.91 -7.70 -12.44
C PRO A 94 -2.32 -8.95 -11.76
N ARG A 95 -2.29 -8.96 -10.43
CA ARG A 95 -1.88 -10.16 -9.68
C ARG A 95 -3.10 -11.08 -9.55
N PRO A 96 -2.92 -12.42 -9.59
CA PRO A 96 -4.02 -13.36 -9.41
C PRO A 96 -4.81 -13.12 -8.12
N GLU A 97 -4.12 -12.64 -7.09
CA GLU A 97 -4.68 -12.42 -5.76
C GLU A 97 -5.01 -10.96 -5.46
N GLY A 98 -4.77 -10.01 -6.36
CA GLY A 98 -4.85 -8.58 -6.02
C GLY A 98 -4.94 -7.62 -7.19
N ARG A 99 -5.58 -6.47 -6.94
CA ARG A 99 -5.61 -5.36 -7.87
C ARG A 99 -4.52 -4.38 -7.47
N VAL A 100 -3.64 -4.08 -8.41
CA VAL A 100 -2.69 -3.01 -8.14
C VAL A 100 -3.41 -1.67 -8.19
N ALA A 101 -3.31 -0.93 -7.10
CA ALA A 101 -4.07 0.29 -6.87
C ALA A 101 -3.34 1.51 -7.43
N ALA A 102 -2.01 1.57 -7.27
CA ALA A 102 -1.20 2.69 -7.73
C ALA A 102 0.27 2.33 -7.94
N ARG A 103 0.94 3.07 -8.83
CA ARG A 103 2.39 3.15 -8.93
C ARG A 103 2.79 4.60 -9.18
N PHE A 104 3.72 5.12 -8.41
CA PHE A 104 4.16 6.53 -8.48
C PHE A 104 5.60 6.69 -7.99
N TYR A 105 6.19 7.84 -8.27
CA TYR A 105 7.47 8.26 -7.73
C TYR A 105 7.27 9.08 -6.45
N GLU A 106 8.11 8.90 -5.45
CA GLU A 106 8.12 9.67 -4.21
C GLU A 106 9.55 10.12 -3.94
N ILE A 107 9.74 11.35 -3.46
CA ILE A 107 11.04 11.82 -2.99
C ILE A 107 10.94 11.92 -1.48
N GLU A 108 11.90 11.36 -0.77
CA GLU A 108 11.96 11.44 0.69
C GLU A 108 11.90 12.90 1.17
N GLY A 109 11.00 13.20 2.09
CA GLY A 109 10.73 14.57 2.56
C GLY A 109 9.94 15.44 1.57
N GLY A 110 9.62 14.93 0.37
CA GLY A 110 8.67 15.52 -0.56
C GLY A 110 7.26 15.41 0.00
N GLY A 111 6.51 16.52 -0.02
CA GLY A 111 5.16 16.60 0.56
C GLY A 111 4.16 15.55 0.04
N PRO A 112 2.96 15.46 0.65
CA PRO A 112 1.99 14.44 0.32
C PRO A 112 1.53 14.56 -1.13
N GLY A 113 1.58 13.47 -1.90
CA GLY A 113 0.95 13.42 -3.23
C GLY A 113 1.49 12.39 -4.21
N GLY A 114 2.77 12.02 -4.12
CA GLY A 114 3.42 11.18 -5.15
C GLY A 114 3.41 11.83 -6.53
N MET A 115 4.30 11.40 -7.42
CA MET A 115 4.44 11.91 -8.78
C MET A 115 4.13 10.79 -9.77
N LEU A 116 3.17 11.01 -10.66
CA LEU A 116 2.68 9.96 -11.57
C LEU A 116 3.51 9.86 -12.84
N SER A 117 4.35 10.86 -13.11
CA SER A 117 5.24 10.92 -14.28
C SER A 117 6.69 11.09 -13.88
N ALA A 118 7.57 10.60 -14.75
CA ALA A 118 9.00 10.80 -14.60
C ALA A 118 9.40 12.27 -14.79
N ASP A 119 8.62 13.05 -15.54
CA ASP A 119 8.90 14.47 -15.79
C ASP A 119 8.60 15.33 -14.56
N GLU A 120 7.53 15.02 -13.81
CA GLU A 120 7.29 15.62 -12.50
C GLU A 120 8.43 15.30 -11.52
N ALA A 121 8.89 14.04 -11.51
CA ALA A 121 10.02 13.62 -10.68
C ALA A 121 11.32 14.36 -11.05
N ARG A 122 11.64 14.49 -12.34
CA ARG A 122 12.80 15.28 -12.81
C ARG A 122 12.69 16.73 -12.40
N TRP A 123 11.56 17.36 -12.68
CA TRP A 123 11.33 18.76 -12.33
C TRP A 123 11.49 19.01 -10.83
N HIS A 124 11.00 18.10 -9.99
CA HIS A 124 11.12 18.21 -8.54
C HIS A 124 12.58 18.04 -8.07
N LEU A 125 13.32 17.08 -8.64
CA LEU A 125 14.75 16.92 -8.34
C LEU A 125 15.57 18.15 -8.76
N ASP A 126 15.29 18.70 -9.94
CA ASP A 126 15.93 19.93 -10.42
C ASP A 126 15.61 21.10 -9.49
N LEU A 127 14.36 21.24 -9.04
CA LEU A 127 13.98 22.27 -8.07
C LEU A 127 14.76 22.13 -6.76
N LEU A 128 14.82 20.92 -6.19
CA LEU A 128 15.58 20.66 -4.96
C LEU A 128 17.06 20.99 -5.12
N HIS A 129 17.65 20.65 -6.28
CA HIS A 129 19.02 21.00 -6.60
C HIS A 129 19.25 22.51 -6.64
N HIS A 130 18.37 23.27 -7.33
CA HIS A 130 18.45 24.73 -7.39
C HIS A 130 18.29 25.38 -6.01
N LEU A 131 17.37 24.89 -5.19
CA LEU A 131 17.15 25.41 -3.83
C LEU A 131 18.36 25.14 -2.92
N ALA A 132 18.97 23.96 -2.99
CA ALA A 132 20.17 23.64 -2.24
C ALA A 132 21.35 24.56 -2.62
N HIS A 133 21.52 24.83 -3.92
CA HIS A 133 22.51 25.78 -4.41
C HIS A 133 22.26 27.20 -3.90
N ALA A 134 21.01 27.67 -3.92
CA ALA A 134 20.64 28.99 -3.42
C ALA A 134 20.85 29.14 -1.91
N ALA A 135 20.72 28.05 -1.14
CA ALA A 135 20.93 28.03 0.31
C ALA A 135 22.41 28.03 0.74
N GLY A 136 23.36 28.10 -0.21
CA GLY A 136 24.79 28.11 0.09
C GLY A 136 25.33 26.76 0.58
N HIS A 137 24.59 25.68 0.38
CA HIS A 137 25.12 24.33 0.57
C HIS A 137 26.16 24.08 -0.52
N ALA A 138 27.44 24.14 -0.15
CA ALA A 138 28.55 23.89 -1.06
C ALA A 138 28.38 22.49 -1.64
N ALA A 139 28.34 22.41 -2.97
CA ALA A 139 28.26 21.20 -3.77
C ALA A 139 29.48 20.28 -3.51
N ARG A 140 29.51 19.60 -2.36
CA ARG A 140 29.99 18.23 -2.34
C ARG A 140 28.87 17.43 -2.99
N GLY A 141 29.18 16.68 -4.05
CA GLY A 141 28.26 15.92 -4.90
C GLY A 141 27.46 14.81 -4.22
N GLU A 142 27.08 15.00 -2.96
CA GLU A 142 25.99 14.30 -2.33
C GLU A 142 24.73 15.10 -2.66
N HIS A 143 23.94 14.59 -3.60
CA HIS A 143 22.51 14.91 -3.64
C HIS A 143 22.06 14.96 -2.17
N MET A 144 21.56 16.12 -1.70
CA MET A 144 20.93 16.21 -0.38
C MET A 144 20.12 14.93 -0.22
N GLY A 145 20.36 14.16 0.85
CA GLY A 145 20.06 12.73 0.99
C GLY A 145 18.59 12.30 0.90
N ALA A 146 17.77 13.02 0.16
CA ALA A 146 16.45 12.66 -0.28
C ALA A 146 16.54 11.53 -1.30
N THR A 147 16.17 10.33 -0.86
CA THR A 147 16.08 9.17 -1.71
C THR A 147 14.88 9.28 -2.64
N LEU A 148 15.07 9.05 -3.94
CA LEU A 148 13.97 8.90 -4.89
C LEU A 148 13.48 7.44 -4.84
N TRP A 149 12.18 7.28 -4.66
CA TRP A 149 11.51 6.00 -4.56
C TRP A 149 10.55 5.80 -5.71
N GLU A 150 10.53 4.58 -6.25
CA GLU A 150 9.39 4.07 -6.99
C GLU A 150 8.51 3.28 -6.01
N VAL A 151 7.28 3.75 -5.83
CA VAL A 151 6.31 3.19 -4.89
C VAL A 151 5.25 2.41 -5.66
N THR A 152 4.99 1.18 -5.23
CA THR A 152 3.92 0.33 -5.75
C THR A 152 2.97 -0.04 -4.63
N ILE A 153 1.68 0.20 -4.82
CA ILE A 153 0.62 -0.13 -3.87
C ILE A 153 -0.30 -1.19 -4.47
N VAL A 154 -0.39 -2.34 -3.82
CA VAL A 154 -1.29 -3.43 -4.20
C VAL A 154 -2.38 -3.58 -3.14
N ASP A 155 -3.65 -3.53 -3.56
CA ASP A 155 -4.80 -3.81 -2.71
C ASP A 155 -5.36 -5.19 -3.07
N ILE A 156 -5.46 -6.06 -2.06
CA ILE A 156 -5.94 -7.45 -2.17
C ILE A 156 -7.20 -7.57 -1.31
N ALA A 157 -8.29 -8.04 -1.91
CA ALA A 157 -9.50 -8.43 -1.18
C ALA A 157 -9.60 -9.95 -1.19
N ARG A 158 -9.32 -10.57 -0.04
CA ARG A 158 -9.33 -12.03 0.13
C ARG A 158 -10.53 -12.44 0.99
N PRO A 159 -11.53 -13.14 0.42
CA PRO A 159 -12.54 -13.82 1.23
C PRO A 159 -11.86 -14.82 2.17
N ILE A 160 -12.27 -14.86 3.43
CA ILE A 160 -11.72 -15.75 4.43
C ILE A 160 -12.85 -16.61 4.97
N ASP A 161 -12.67 -17.92 4.87
CA ASP A 161 -13.55 -18.87 5.55
C ASP A 161 -13.24 -18.84 7.05
N GLU A 162 -14.28 -19.01 7.87
CA GLU A 162 -14.13 -18.92 9.32
C GLU A 162 -13.14 -19.95 9.88
N GLU A 163 -13.10 -21.13 9.26
CA GLU A 163 -12.21 -22.24 9.63
C GLU A 163 -10.73 -21.87 9.46
N ASP A 164 -10.42 -20.94 8.55
CA ASP A 164 -9.07 -20.45 8.26
C ASP A 164 -8.64 -19.32 9.21
N LEU A 165 -9.49 -18.90 10.17
CA LEU A 165 -9.15 -17.82 11.08
C LEU A 165 -8.14 -18.28 12.15
N PRO A 166 -7.04 -17.54 12.37
CA PRO A 166 -6.04 -17.89 13.37
C PRO A 166 -6.62 -17.81 14.78
N GLN A 167 -6.64 -18.93 15.51
CA GLN A 167 -7.29 -19.05 16.83
C GLN A 167 -6.80 -17.97 17.82
N PRO A 168 -7.68 -17.42 18.68
CA PRO A 168 -7.27 -16.47 19.71
C PRO A 168 -6.26 -17.14 20.64
N SER A 169 -5.15 -16.46 20.90
CA SER A 169 -4.13 -16.86 21.87
C SER A 169 -4.57 -16.55 23.29
#